data_AF-A0A377UUU4-F1
#
_entry.id   AF-A0A377UUU4-F1
#
_cell.length_a   1.000
_cell.length_b   1.000
_cell.length_c   1.000
_cell.angle_alpha   90.00
_cell.angle_beta   90.00
_cell.angle_gamma   90.00
#
_symmetry.space_group_name_H-M   'P 1'
#
loop_
_entity.id
_entity.type
_entity.pdbx_description
1 polymer ?
#
loop_
_entity_poly.entity_id
_entity_poly.type
_entity_poly.pdbx_seq_one_letter_code
_entity_poly.pdbx_strand_id
1 'polypeptide(L)'
;MSRANWDPQGISKVFFTCEDHEHLLPLEQAMNARWGDRVNVSFSTLTCLEVMAGGVSKGHALEAVAKMLGYTLSIASPSATV
;
A
#
# COMPACT_ATOMS: atom_id res chain seq x y z
N MET A 1 29.72 7.53 -7.93
CA MET A 1 28.26 7.65 -7.77
C MET A 1 27.99 8.73 -6.73
N SER A 2 27.57 9.91 -7.17
CA SER A 2 27.13 10.97 -6.24
C SER A 2 25.86 10.49 -5.53
N ARG A 3 25.89 10.51 -4.21
CA ARG A 3 24.73 10.19 -3.38
C ARG A 3 23.72 11.31 -3.63
N ALA A 4 22.63 11.00 -4.31
CA ALA A 4 21.60 11.99 -4.51
C ALA A 4 21.00 12.38 -3.14
N ASN A 5 20.79 13.67 -2.91
CA ASN A 5 20.35 14.22 -1.64
C ASN A 5 18.82 14.34 -1.64
N TRP A 6 18.13 13.29 -1.21
CA TRP A 6 16.66 13.24 -1.13
C TRP A 6 16.23 13.35 0.33
N ASP A 7 15.21 14.16 0.61
CA ASP A 7 14.55 14.21 1.92
C ASP A 7 13.54 13.06 2.01
N PRO A 8 13.67 12.12 2.98
CA PRO A 8 12.74 11.00 3.13
C PRO A 8 11.44 11.36 3.87
N GLN A 9 11.24 12.63 4.25
CA GLN A 9 10.04 13.08 4.94
C GLN A 9 8.89 13.41 3.98
N GLY A 10 7.65 13.27 4.47
CA GLY A 10 6.45 13.63 3.69
C GLY A 10 6.08 12.66 2.56
N ILE A 11 6.68 11.47 2.51
CA ILE A 11 6.41 10.46 1.49
C ILE A 11 5.08 9.76 1.79
N SER A 12 4.11 9.93 0.91
CA SER A 12 2.79 9.27 1.02
C SER A 12 2.83 7.82 0.53
N LYS A 13 3.55 7.57 -0.57
CA LYS A 13 3.79 6.24 -1.14
C LYS A 13 5.07 6.18 -1.95
N VAL A 14 5.64 4.99 -2.05
CA VAL A 14 6.69 4.64 -3.02
C VAL A 14 6.11 3.57 -3.95
N PHE A 15 6.41 3.64 -5.25
CA PHE A 15 5.95 2.63 -6.19
C PHE A 15 7.08 2.16 -7.11
N PHE A 16 7.04 0.89 -7.45
CA PHE A 16 7.98 0.23 -8.35
C PHE A 16 7.20 -0.23 -9.59
N THR A 17 7.66 0.18 -10.76
CA THR A 17 7.07 -0.22 -12.04
C THR A 17 7.96 -1.19 -12.78
N CYS A 18 7.40 -2.29 -13.28
CA CYS A 18 8.08 -3.25 -14.15
C CYS A 18 7.08 -3.81 -15.14
N GLU A 19 7.46 -3.98 -16.40
CA GLU A 19 6.59 -4.61 -17.41
C GLU A 19 6.36 -6.10 -17.11
N ASP A 20 7.33 -6.75 -16.48
CA ASP A 20 7.24 -8.14 -16.03
C ASP A 20 6.75 -8.21 -14.58
N HIS A 21 5.53 -8.69 -14.39
CA HIS A 21 4.91 -8.87 -13.08
C HIS A 21 5.70 -9.82 -12.18
N GLU A 22 6.28 -10.88 -12.76
CA GLU A 22 6.98 -11.92 -11.99
C GLU A 22 8.23 -11.39 -11.30
N HIS A 23 8.82 -10.31 -11.82
CA HIS A 23 9.94 -9.62 -11.16
C HIS A 23 9.52 -8.82 -9.92
N LEU A 24 8.24 -8.44 -9.81
CA LEU A 24 7.72 -7.69 -8.67
C LEU A 24 7.29 -8.59 -7.52
N LEU A 25 6.96 -9.87 -7.77
CA LEU A 25 6.53 -10.82 -6.73
C LEU A 25 7.60 -11.08 -5.66
N PRO A 26 8.88 -11.36 -5.98
CA PRO A 26 9.92 -11.52 -4.96
C PRO A 26 10.16 -10.24 -4.17
N LEU A 27 9.98 -9.08 -4.81
CA LEU A 27 10.11 -7.79 -4.15
C LEU A 27 8.99 -7.61 -3.12
N GLU A 28 7.74 -7.84 -3.49
CA GLU A 28 6.60 -7.82 -2.55
C GLU A 28 6.86 -8.72 -1.32
N GLN A 29 7.26 -9.97 -1.56
CA GLN A 29 7.57 -10.92 -0.49
C GLN A 29 8.69 -10.41 0.43
N ALA A 30 9.78 -9.89 -0.15
CA ALA A 30 10.90 -9.37 0.62
C ALA A 30 10.51 -8.14 1.46
N MET A 31 9.66 -7.25 0.94
CA MET A 31 9.20 -6.07 1.66
C MET A 31 8.27 -6.45 2.81
N ASN A 32 7.31 -7.35 2.57
CA ASN A 32 6.42 -7.86 3.61
C ASN A 32 7.19 -8.59 4.72
N ALA A 33 8.15 -9.45 4.36
CA ALA A 33 8.98 -10.16 5.33
C ALA A 33 9.88 -9.22 6.16
N ARG A 34 10.39 -8.15 5.55
CA ARG A 34 11.31 -7.20 6.20
C ARG A 34 10.61 -6.23 7.12
N TRP A 35 9.43 -5.73 6.75
CA TRP A 35 8.78 -4.62 7.44
C TRP A 35 7.44 -4.99 8.09
N GLY A 36 6.81 -6.09 7.70
CA GLY A 36 5.53 -6.55 8.26
C GLY A 36 4.49 -5.43 8.34
N ASP A 37 3.82 -5.33 9.48
CA ASP A 37 2.75 -4.35 9.73
C ASP A 37 3.19 -2.88 9.65
N ARG A 38 4.48 -2.58 9.51
CA ARG A 38 4.97 -1.20 9.34
C ARG A 38 4.69 -0.64 7.96
N VAL A 39 4.42 -1.49 6.98
CA VAL A 39 4.12 -1.12 5.60
C VAL A 39 2.86 -1.83 5.12
N ASN A 40 2.17 -1.21 4.18
CA ASN A 40 1.15 -1.85 3.37
C ASN A 40 1.69 -1.95 1.94
N VAL A 41 1.95 -3.17 1.48
CA VAL A 41 2.45 -3.44 0.13
C VAL A 41 1.29 -3.97 -0.71
N SER A 42 1.03 -3.35 -1.85
CA SER A 42 -0.09 -3.76 -2.70
C SER A 42 0.16 -3.44 -4.17
N PHE A 43 -0.26 -4.34 -5.06
CA PHE A 43 -0.31 -4.04 -6.49
C PHE A 43 -1.48 -3.11 -6.82
N SER A 44 -1.22 -2.02 -7.56
CA SER A 44 -2.28 -1.20 -8.16
C SER A 44 -2.63 -1.65 -9.58
N THR A 45 -1.64 -2.17 -10.30
CA THR A 45 -1.74 -2.91 -11.57
C THR A 45 -0.75 -4.06 -11.54
N LEU A 46 -0.79 -5.00 -12.50
CA LEU A 46 0.22 -6.07 -12.61
C LEU A 46 1.65 -5.52 -12.74
N THR A 47 1.80 -4.33 -13.30
CA THR A 47 3.08 -3.70 -13.59
C THR A 47 3.50 -2.65 -12.56
N CYS A 48 2.76 -2.52 -11.44
CA CYS A 48 3.00 -1.47 -10.45
C CYS A 48 2.76 -1.97 -9.02
N LEU A 49 3.85 -2.05 -8.25
CA LEU A 49 3.84 -2.42 -6.83
C LEU A 49 3.98 -1.16 -5.96
N GLU A 50 2.98 -0.88 -5.14
CA GLU A 50 2.94 0.30 -4.26
C GLU A 50 3.23 -0.07 -2.81
N VAL A 51 3.92 0.82 -2.10
CA VAL A 51 4.26 0.71 -0.69
C VAL A 51 3.82 1.97 0.04
N MET A 52 2.94 1.79 1.02
CA MET A 52 2.47 2.84 1.92
C MET A 52 2.84 2.49 3.37
N ALA A 53 2.64 3.43 4.29
CA ALA A 53 2.75 3.13 5.72
C ALA A 53 1.68 2.11 6.16
N GLY A 54 2.01 1.32 7.18
CA GLY A 54 1.08 0.39 7.81
C GLY A 54 -0.21 1.08 8.25
N GLY A 55 -1.35 0.40 8.06
CA GLY A 55 -2.68 0.96 8.36
C GLY A 55 -3.17 2.02 7.37
N VAL A 56 -2.37 2.42 6.37
CA VAL A 56 -2.82 3.31 5.29
C VAL A 56 -3.40 2.46 4.16
N SER A 57 -4.72 2.54 3.99
CA SER A 57 -5.43 1.94 2.86
C SER A 57 -6.67 2.77 2.50
N LYS A 58 -7.23 2.53 1.30
CA LYS A 58 -8.48 3.18 0.86
C LYS A 58 -9.64 2.90 1.82
N GLY A 59 -9.69 1.70 2.41
CA GLY A 59 -10.70 1.33 3.40
C GLY A 59 -10.60 2.14 4.68
N HIS A 60 -9.40 2.29 5.24
CA HIS A 60 -9.17 3.12 6.43
C HIS A 60 -9.45 4.61 6.16
N ALA A 61 -9.08 5.11 4.98
CA ALA A 61 -9.39 6.48 4.58
C ALA A 61 -10.91 6.72 4.50
N LEU A 62 -11.64 5.77 3.91
CA LEU A 62 -13.10 5.82 3.85
C LEU A 62 -13.73 5.75 5.24
N GLU A 63 -13.18 4.95 6.15
CA GLU A 63 -13.63 4.86 7.54
C GLU A 63 -13.45 6.16 8.31
N ALA A 64 -12.30 6.81 8.15
CA ALA A 64 -12.06 8.13 8.74
C ALA A 64 -13.07 9.15 8.22
N VAL A 65 -13.33 9.18 6.90
CA VAL A 65 -14.30 10.11 6.29
C VAL A 65 -15.73 9.83 6.74
N ALA A 66 -16.15 8.57 6.77
CA ALA A 66 -17.48 8.19 7.25
C ALA A 66 -17.72 8.68 8.69
N LYS A 67 -16.74 8.45 9.58
CA LYS A 67 -16.79 8.92 10.97
C LYS A 67 -16.89 10.44 11.08
N MET A 68 -16.14 11.18 10.26
CA MET A 68 -16.22 12.65 10.23
C MET A 68 -17.61 13.16 9.82
N LEU A 69 -18.32 12.40 8.99
CA LEU A 69 -19.68 12.72 8.54
C LEU A 69 -20.78 12.18 9.47
N GLY A 70 -20.43 11.53 10.58
CA GLY A 70 -21.39 10.91 11.50
C GLY A 70 -21.97 9.58 11.04
N TYR A 71 -21.34 8.93 10.06
CA TYR A 71 -21.70 7.60 9.57
C TYR A 71 -20.73 6.53 10.07
N THR A 72 -21.17 5.28 10.09
CA THR A 72 -20.32 4.11 10.29
C THR A 72 -20.24 3.30 9.00
N LEU A 73 -19.08 2.72 8.67
CA LEU A 73 -19.03 1.76 7.57
C LEU A 73 -19.82 0.51 7.93
N SER A 74 -20.86 0.24 7.16
CA SER A 74 -21.49 -1.08 7.08
C SER A 74 -20.99 -1.73 5.79
N ILE A 75 -19.92 -2.51 5.86
CA ILE A 75 -19.48 -3.34 4.73
C ILE A 75 -20.23 -4.67 4.83
N ALA A 76 -21.40 -4.75 4.20
CA ALA A 76 -22.05 -6.03 3.92
C ALA A 76 -21.75 -6.43 2.47
N SER A 77 -20.66 -7.16 2.26
CA SER A 77 -20.55 -8.14 1.17
C SER A 77 -19.66 -9.29 1.65
N PRO A 78 -20.19 -10.52 1.77
CA PRO A 78 -19.41 -11.70 2.16
C PRO A 78 -18.52 -12.26 1.04
N SER A 79 -18.33 -11.58 -0.08
CA SER A 79 -17.76 -12.18 -1.30
C SER A 79 -16.32 -11.78 -1.61
N ALA A 80 -15.48 -11.62 -0.60
CA ALA A 80 -14.03 -11.54 -0.77
C ALA A 80 -13.35 -12.53 0.19
N THR A 81 -13.66 -13.82 0.01
CA THR A 81 -12.81 -14.89 0.52
C THR A 81 -11.67 -15.10 -0.48
N VAL A 82 -10.48 -15.16 0.10
CA VAL A 82 -9.19 -15.64 -0.42
C VAL A 82 -9.31 -16.71 -1.51
#